data_AF-A0A937B905-F1
#
_entry.id   AF-A0A937B905-F1
#
_cell.length_a   1.000
_cell.length_b   1.000
_cell.length_c   1.000
_cell.angle_alpha   90.00
_cell.angle_beta   90.00
_cell.angle_gamma   90.00
#
_symmetry.space_group_name_H-M   'P 1'
#
loop_
_entity.id
_entity.type
_entity.pdbx_description
1 polymer ?
#
loop_
_entity_poly.entity_id
_entity_poly.type
_entity_poly.pdbx_seq_one_letter_code
_entity_poly.pdbx_strand_id
1 'polypeptide(L)' 'MKRPFLRVILLLQLFLLVSLGGCTTKRCIEKPVADCVCTMQYDPVCGCNNKTYSNACAAECAGIKVYTKGPCEKM' A
#
# COMPACT_ATOMS: atom_id res chain seq x y z
N MET A 1 15.33 9.66 -47.15
CA MET A 1 15.13 8.35 -46.50
C MET A 1 15.48 8.32 -45.00
N LYS A 2 15.29 9.42 -44.23
CA LYS A 2 15.63 9.48 -42.77
C LYS A 2 14.42 9.69 -41.84
N ARG A 3 13.25 9.99 -42.41
CA ARG A 3 12.00 10.33 -41.71
C ARG A 3 11.31 9.15 -40.99
N PRO A 4 11.28 7.90 -41.51
CA PRO A 4 10.67 6.78 -40.78
C PRO A 4 11.57 6.31 -39.62
N PHE A 5 12.89 6.30 -39.81
CA PHE A 5 13.86 5.93 -38.76
C PHE A 5 13.78 6.85 -37.54
N LEU A 6 13.63 8.17 -37.73
CA LEU A 6 13.49 9.11 -36.61
C LEU A 6 12.21 8.87 -35.79
N ARG A 7 11.10 8.51 -36.45
CA ARG A 7 9.84 8.15 -35.78
C ARG A 7 9.96 6.82 -35.03
N VAL A 8 10.64 5.83 -35.61
CA VAL A 8 10.88 4.53 -34.97
C VAL A 8 11.76 4.68 -33.72
N ILE A 9 12.81 5.49 -33.78
CA ILE A 9 13.65 5.80 -32.62
C ILE A 9 12.85 6.52 -31.54
N LEU A 10 12.03 7.52 -31.91
CA LEU A 10 11.20 8.26 -30.96
C LEU A 10 10.20 7.33 -30.22
N LEU A 11 9.59 6.38 -30.93
CA LEU A 11 8.67 5.39 -30.35
C LEU A 11 9.38 4.39 -29.42
N LEU A 12 10.58 3.93 -29.79
CA LEU A 12 11.41 3.05 -28.95
C LEU A 12 11.87 3.74 -27.66
N GLN A 13 12.24 5.02 -27.74
CA GLN A 13 12.63 5.83 -26.58
C GLN A 13 11.44 6.03 -25.62
N LEU A 14 10.23 6.24 -26.16
CA LEU A 14 9.02 6.35 -25.35
C LEU A 14 8.69 5.04 -24.63
N PHE A 15 8.85 3.89 -25.30
CA PHE A 15 8.55 2.57 -24.75
C PHE A 15 9.52 2.17 -23.63
N LEU A 16 10.80 2.50 -23.76
CA LEU A 16 11.82 2.32 -22.71
C LEU A 16 11.49 3.11 -21.45
N LEU A 17 11.05 4.36 -21.58
CA LEU A 17 10.64 5.20 -20.43
C LEU A 17 9.41 4.65 -19.71
N VAL A 18 8.47 4.03 -20.44
CA VAL A 18 7.28 3.40 -19.84
C VAL A 18 7.65 2.14 -19.05
N SER A 19 8.61 1.35 -19.51
CA SER A 19 9.04 0.12 -18.83
C SER A 19 9.82 0.36 -17.53
N LEU A 20 10.45 1.52 -17.38
CA LEU A 20 11.18 1.91 -16.16
C LEU A 20 10.28 2.55 -15.09
N GLY A 21 9.01 2.79 -15.41
CA GLY A 21 7.97 3.19 -14.45
C GLY A 21 7.55 2.02 -13.56
N GLY A 22 8.41 1.61 -12.63
CA GLY A 22 8.11 0.56 -11.66
C GLY A 22 6.90 0.91 -10.79
N CYS A 23 6.00 -0.05 -10.59
CA CYS A 23 4.89 0.09 -9.65
C CYS A 23 5.44 0.05 -8.22
N THR A 24 5.44 1.19 -7.52
CA THR A 24 5.77 1.22 -6.09
C THR A 24 4.54 0.76 -5.29
N THR A 25 4.45 -0.53 -4.98
CA THR A 25 3.48 -1.01 -4.00
C THR A 25 3.80 -0.37 -2.65
N LYS A 26 2.94 0.54 -2.17
CA LYS A 26 3.05 1.05 -0.80
C LYS A 26 2.89 -0.13 0.15
N ARG A 27 3.97 -0.51 0.83
CA ARG A 27 3.97 -1.60 1.80
C ARG A 27 3.22 -1.18 3.05
N CYS A 28 2.43 -2.11 3.57
CA CYS A 28 1.71 -1.99 4.83
C CYS A 28 2.60 -2.44 5.99
N ILE A 29 3.32 -1.49 6.59
CA ILE A 29 4.26 -1.76 7.66
C ILE A 29 3.78 -1.03 8.91
N GLU A 30 3.83 -1.71 10.06
CA GLU A 30 3.53 -1.11 11.35
C GLU A 30 4.51 0.03 11.63
N LYS A 31 3.95 1.20 11.92
CA LYS A 31 4.70 2.37 12.36
C LYS A 31 3.95 2.98 13.53
N PRO A 32 4.20 2.49 14.75
CA PRO A 32 3.48 2.92 15.93
C PRO A 32 3.57 4.44 16.15
N VAL A 33 2.45 5.04 16.53
CA VAL A 33 2.34 6.44 16.90
C VAL A 33 2.57 6.57 18.41
N ALA A 34 3.46 7.47 18.81
CA ALA A 34 3.68 7.78 20.22
C ALA A 34 2.42 8.44 20.84
N ASP A 35 2.19 8.21 22.13
CA ASP A 35 1.10 8.84 22.90
C ASP A 35 -0.31 8.60 22.34
N CYS A 36 -0.53 7.42 21.76
CA CYS A 36 -1.83 7.04 21.23
C CYS A 36 -2.73 6.45 22.32
N VAL A 37 -3.93 7.01 22.49
CA VAL A 37 -4.91 6.59 23.50
C VAL A 37 -6.14 6.03 22.80
N CYS A 38 -6.48 4.79 23.10
CA CYS A 38 -7.68 4.12 22.60
C CYS A 38 -8.53 3.56 23.73
N THR A 39 -9.82 3.38 23.45
CA THR A 39 -10.70 2.59 24.31
C THR A 39 -10.37 1.10 24.20
N MET A 40 -10.79 0.33 25.20
CA MET A 40 -10.67 -1.13 25.21
C MET A 40 -11.85 -1.83 24.53
N GLN A 41 -12.64 -1.11 23.73
CA GLN A 41 -13.77 -1.67 23.00
C GLN A 41 -13.27 -2.72 22.01
N TYR A 42 -13.94 -3.88 21.99
CA TYR A 42 -13.66 -4.92 21.02
C TYR A 42 -14.60 -4.78 19.81
N ASP A 43 -14.04 -4.30 18.70
CA ASP A 43 -14.70 -4.20 17.38
C ASP A 43 -13.63 -4.41 16.29
N PRO A 44 -13.24 -5.68 16.04
CA PRO A 44 -11.98 -6.01 15.41
C PRO A 44 -11.90 -5.57 13.94
N VAL A 45 -10.67 -5.30 13.50
CA VAL A 45 -10.34 -5.00 12.10
C VAL A 45 -9.13 -5.82 11.63
N CYS A 46 -9.09 -6.18 10.35
CA CYS A 46 -7.98 -6.86 9.72
C CYS A 46 -7.11 -5.87 8.97
N GLY A 47 -5.90 -5.62 9.45
CA GLY A 47 -4.94 -4.74 8.79
C GLY A 47 -4.42 -5.31 7.47
N CYS A 48 -3.99 -4.45 6.56
CA CYS A 48 -3.34 -4.85 5.32
C CYS A 48 -1.98 -5.55 5.51
N ASN A 49 -1.53 -5.69 6.76
CA ASN A 49 -0.42 -6.54 7.18
C ASN A 49 -0.86 -7.94 7.68
N ASN A 50 -2.12 -8.32 7.43
CA ASN A 50 -2.75 -9.58 7.89
C ASN A 50 -2.74 -9.77 9.42
N LYS A 51 -2.69 -8.67 10.18
CA LYS A 51 -2.81 -8.70 11.64
C LYS A 51 -4.18 -8.19 12.06
N THR A 52 -4.81 -8.90 12.99
CA THR A 52 -6.05 -8.46 13.63
C THR A 52 -5.73 -7.44 14.72
N TYR A 53 -6.43 -6.31 14.71
CA TYR A 53 -6.39 -5.30 15.77
C TYR A 53 -7.72 -5.31 16.53
N SER A 54 -7.67 -5.06 17.85
CA SER A 54 -8.86 -5.12 18.71
C SER A 54 -9.95 -4.11 18.32
N ASN A 55 -9.55 -2.98 17.73
CA ASN A 55 -10.43 -1.99 17.12
C ASN A 55 -9.67 -1.13 16.10
N ALA A 56 -10.41 -0.29 15.37
CA ALA A 56 -9.85 0.64 14.38
C ALA A 56 -8.81 1.60 14.99
N CYS A 57 -9.07 2.13 16.19
CA CYS A 57 -8.13 3.02 16.89
C CYS A 57 -6.78 2.32 17.14
N ALA A 58 -6.81 1.07 17.61
CA ALA A 58 -5.59 0.29 17.84
C ALA A 58 -4.81 0.01 16.53
N ALA A 59 -5.50 -0.20 15.40
CA ALA A 59 -4.86 -0.33 14.09
C ALA A 59 -4.16 0.98 13.68
N GLU A 60 -4.85 2.11 13.82
CA GLU A 60 -4.29 3.43 13.51
C GLU A 60 -3.12 3.80 14.43
N CYS A 61 -3.20 3.49 15.73
CA CYS A 61 -2.08 3.65 16.67
C CYS A 61 -0.86 2.82 16.28
N ALA A 62 -1.06 1.64 15.68
CA ALA A 62 0.02 0.83 15.13
C ALA A 62 0.53 1.34 13.75
N GLY A 63 -0.03 2.43 13.23
CA GLY A 63 0.31 2.99 11.93
C GLY A 63 -0.39 2.32 10.74
N ILE A 64 -1.36 1.44 10.98
CA ILE A 64 -2.11 0.72 9.94
C ILE A 64 -3.40 1.48 9.61
N LYS A 65 -3.40 2.16 8.46
CA LYS A 65 -4.54 2.95 7.96
C LYS A 65 -5.41 2.23 6.94
N VAL A 66 -4.96 1.08 6.46
CA VAL A 66 -5.70 0.26 5.49
C VAL A 66 -6.06 -1.04 6.20
N TYR A 67 -7.34 -1.21 6.45
CA TYR A 67 -7.90 -2.37 7.14
C TYR A 67 -9.34 -2.62 6.69
N THR A 68 -9.82 -3.84 6.90
CA THR A 68 -11.22 -4.24 6.68
C THR A 68 -11.90 -4.56 8.00
N LYS A 69 -13.25 -4.48 8.03
CA LYS A 69 -14.03 -4.82 9.22
C LYS A 69 -13.97 -6.32 9.50
N GLY A 70 -13.87 -6.68 10.78
CA GLY A 70 -13.78 -8.06 11.25
C GLY A 70 -12.32 -8.50 11.49
N PRO A 71 -12.12 -9.63 12.18
CA PRO A 71 -10.78 -10.20 12.35
C PRO A 71 -10.24 -10.70 11.00
N CYS A 72 -8.92 -10.86 10.91
CA CYS A 72 -8.33 -11.56 9.78
C CYS A 72 -8.76 -13.03 9.78
N GLU A 73 -8.92 -13.60 8.59
CA GLU A 73 -9.12 -15.04 8.43
C GLU A 73 -7.88 -15.77 8.99
N LYS A 74 -8.12 -16.70 9.91
CA LYS A 74 -7.07 -17.64 10.32
C LYS A 74 -6.92 -18.64 9.18
N MET A 75 -5.80 -18.58 8.47
CA MET A 75 -5.38 -19.66 7.57
C MET A 75 -5.13 -20.94 8.38
#